data_AF-A0AAT9HNF1-F1
#
_entry.id   AF-A0AAT9HNF1-F1
#
_cell.length_a   1.000
_cell.length_b   1.000
_cell.length_c   1.000
_cell.angle_alpha   90.00
_cell.angle_beta   90.00
_cell.angle_gamma   90.00
#
_symmetry.space_group_name_H-M   'P 1'
#
loop_
_entity.id
_entity.type
_entity.pdbx_description
1 polymer ?
#
loop_
_entity_poly.entity_id
_entity_poly.type
_entity_poly.pdbx_seq_one_letter_code
_entity_poly.pdbx_strand_id
1 'polypeptide(L)'
;MAAGRRRHPPRAAGAPGCFLHRDFHPANVLFSGDGPHLRISGVVDWVETSWGPADLDVAHCSTALALLHGVPAGMAFAGRYTAAGGILAEDPGAHLYWRLLDALAFAPDAEKVAVPWRELGRTDLTPEVVTDRLEGYVQALLERYG
;
A
#
# COMPACT_ATOMS: atom_id res chain seq x y z
N MET A 1 19.83 -32.56 -1.55
CA MET A 1 18.67 -32.03 -0.79
C MET A 1 19.11 -30.75 -0.09
N ALA A 2 18.77 -29.58 -0.63
CA ALA A 2 19.10 -28.31 -0.01
C ALA A 2 17.98 -27.95 0.98
N ALA A 3 18.33 -27.85 2.26
CA ALA A 3 17.41 -27.39 3.30
C ALA A 3 16.94 -25.97 2.94
N GLY A 4 15.64 -25.81 2.68
CA GLY A 4 15.04 -24.51 2.47
C GLY A 4 15.25 -23.66 3.72
N ARG A 5 16.07 -22.60 3.61
CA ARG A 5 16.12 -21.57 4.64
C ARG A 5 14.72 -21.00 4.76
N ARG A 6 14.05 -21.23 5.89
CA ARG A 6 12.90 -20.41 6.28
C ARG A 6 13.43 -18.98 6.35
N ARG A 7 13.11 -18.17 5.35
CA ARG A 7 13.37 -16.73 5.41
C ARG A 7 12.37 -16.21 6.44
N HIS A 8 12.85 -15.87 7.63
CA HIS A 8 12.06 -15.07 8.54
C HIS A 8 11.69 -13.76 7.82
N PRO A 9 10.50 -13.18 8.05
CA PRO A 9 10.22 -11.84 7.57
C PRO A 9 11.39 -10.94 7.97
N PRO A 10 11.85 -10.03 7.08
CA PRO A 10 12.90 -9.10 7.43
C PRO A 10 12.52 -8.49 8.77
N ARG A 11 13.41 -8.62 9.75
CA ARG A 11 13.27 -7.85 10.99
C ARG A 11 13.15 -6.40 10.53
N ALA A 12 12.31 -5.61 11.20
CA ALA A 12 12.33 -4.16 11.08
C ALA A 12 13.66 -3.61 11.64
N ALA A 13 14.78 -4.08 11.08
CA ALA A 13 16.11 -3.65 11.44
C ALA A 13 16.21 -2.19 10.98
N GLY A 14 16.22 -1.27 11.96
CA GLY A 14 16.41 0.16 11.73
C GLY A 14 15.20 1.05 12.03
N ALA A 15 13.96 0.53 11.96
CA ALA A 15 12.76 1.35 12.22
C ALA A 15 12.07 0.97 13.55
N PRO A 16 11.78 1.94 14.44
CA PRO A 16 10.99 1.67 15.64
C PRO A 16 9.57 1.25 15.24
N GLY A 17 8.97 0.32 15.99
CA GLY A 17 7.55 0.03 15.83
C GLY A 17 6.70 1.24 16.18
N CYS A 18 5.55 1.38 15.52
CA CYS A 18 4.56 2.42 15.78
C CYS A 18 3.15 1.82 15.87
N PHE A 19 2.19 2.66 16.23
CA PHE A 19 0.78 2.32 16.18
C PHE A 19 0.32 2.30 14.72
N LEU A 20 -0.21 1.16 14.29
CA LEU A 20 -0.63 0.88 12.93
C LEU A 20 -2.15 0.86 12.83
N HIS A 21 -2.67 1.38 11.73
CA HIS A 21 -4.08 1.29 11.36
C HIS A 21 -4.45 -0.11 10.85
N ARG A 22 -3.53 -0.76 10.11
CA ARG A 22 -3.66 -2.08 9.47
C ARG A 22 -4.63 -2.20 8.31
N ASP A 23 -5.55 -1.25 8.21
CA ASP A 23 -6.43 -1.06 7.04
C ASP A 23 -6.28 0.36 6.44
N PHE A 24 -5.04 0.86 6.34
CA PHE A 24 -4.79 2.24 5.91
C PHE A 24 -4.83 2.41 4.39
N HIS A 25 -5.96 2.90 3.87
CA HIS A 25 -6.13 3.16 2.43
C HIS A 25 -7.09 4.34 2.18
N PRO A 26 -7.20 4.86 0.94
CA PRO A 26 -7.93 6.10 0.65
C PRO A 26 -9.43 6.11 1.04
N ALA A 27 -10.08 4.94 1.18
CA ALA A 27 -11.50 4.92 1.57
C ALA A 27 -11.71 5.18 3.08
N ASN A 28 -10.67 4.97 3.89
CA ASN A 28 -10.69 5.21 5.34
C ASN A 28 -10.18 6.61 5.72
N VAL A 29 -9.99 7.50 4.73
CA VAL A 29 -9.58 8.89 4.94
C VAL A 29 -10.74 9.83 4.62
N LEU A 30 -11.16 10.60 5.60
CA LEU A 30 -12.23 11.59 5.44
C LEU A 30 -11.65 12.94 5.02
N PHE A 31 -12.34 13.59 4.09
CA PHE A 31 -12.00 14.92 3.60
C PHE A 31 -13.12 15.91 3.90
N SER A 32 -12.75 17.17 4.11
CA SER A 32 -13.68 18.29 4.23
C SER A 32 -13.20 19.48 3.40
N GLY A 33 -14.12 20.32 2.96
CA GLY A 33 -13.85 21.42 2.03
C GLY A 33 -13.67 20.94 0.58
N ASP A 34 -13.36 21.88 -0.30
CA ASP A 34 -13.16 21.67 -1.74
C ASP A 34 -12.01 22.53 -2.28
N GLY A 35 -11.54 22.20 -3.49
CA GLY A 35 -10.49 22.94 -4.19
C GLY A 35 -9.28 23.27 -3.30
N PRO A 36 -8.93 24.56 -3.11
CA PRO A 36 -7.79 24.97 -2.30
C PRO A 36 -8.01 24.79 -0.77
N HIS A 37 -9.23 24.51 -0.33
CA HIS A 37 -9.59 24.31 1.07
C HIS A 37 -9.77 22.83 1.44
N LEU A 38 -9.56 21.93 0.48
CA LEU A 38 -9.61 20.49 0.72
C LEU A 38 -8.58 20.10 1.78
N ARG A 39 -9.06 19.47 2.86
CA ARG A 39 -8.21 19.01 3.95
C ARG A 39 -8.68 17.65 4.46
N ILE A 40 -7.73 16.88 4.98
CA ILE A 40 -8.03 15.66 5.73
C ILE A 40 -8.69 16.07 7.05
N SER A 41 -9.87 15.53 7.32
CA SER A 41 -10.62 15.76 8.56
C SER A 41 -10.57 14.59 9.52
N GLY A 42 -10.17 13.41 9.07
CA GLY A 42 -10.02 12.24 9.93
C GLY A 42 -9.56 10.99 9.19
N VAL A 43 -9.12 10.02 9.96
CA VAL A 43 -8.90 8.63 9.55
C VAL A 43 -9.83 7.78 10.41
N VAL A 44 -10.54 6.84 9.80
CA VAL A 44 -11.60 6.04 10.43
C VAL A 44 -11.35 4.55 10.25
N ASP A 45 -12.12 3.71 10.95
CA ASP A 45 -12.04 2.25 10.90
C ASP A 45 -10.77 1.64 11.53
N TRP A 46 -10.51 2.04 12.77
CA TRP A 46 -9.35 1.62 13.56
C TRP A 46 -9.47 0.22 14.20
N VAL A 47 -10.41 -0.63 13.74
CA VAL A 47 -10.71 -1.92 14.41
C VAL A 47 -9.57 -2.92 14.30
N GLU A 48 -8.78 -2.87 13.22
CA GLU A 48 -7.67 -3.80 12.95
C GLU A 48 -6.33 -3.37 13.58
N THR A 49 -6.33 -2.33 14.42
CA THR A 49 -5.11 -1.70 14.92
C THR A 49 -4.13 -2.64 15.61
N SER A 50 -2.83 -2.35 15.44
CA SER A 50 -1.76 -3.11 16.10
C SER A 50 -0.49 -2.30 16.25
N TRP A 51 0.58 -2.92 16.75
CA TRP A 51 1.90 -2.33 16.87
C TRP A 51 2.89 -3.04 15.93
N GLY A 52 3.63 -2.29 15.13
CA GLY A 52 4.57 -2.87 14.17
C GLY A 52 5.29 -1.84 13.30
N PRO A 53 6.00 -2.27 12.25
CA PRO A 53 6.66 -1.36 11.33
C PRO A 53 5.66 -0.59 10.47
N ALA A 54 5.88 0.73 10.29
CA ALA A 54 5.08 1.58 9.43
C ALA A 54 5.03 1.10 7.97
N ASP A 55 6.03 0.32 7.53
CA ASP A 55 6.06 -0.34 6.22
C ASP A 55 4.80 -1.14 5.91
N LEU A 56 4.09 -1.67 6.92
CA LEU A 56 2.84 -2.41 6.72
C LEU A 56 1.71 -1.50 6.24
N ASP A 57 1.44 -0.40 6.94
CA ASP A 57 0.42 0.58 6.52
C ASP A 57 0.81 1.27 5.22
N VAL A 58 2.11 1.55 5.03
CA VAL A 58 2.61 2.13 3.79
C VAL A 58 2.49 1.16 2.62
N ALA A 59 2.74 -0.14 2.82
CA ALA A 59 2.55 -1.14 1.78
C ALA A 59 1.09 -1.21 1.35
N HIS A 60 0.17 -1.31 2.31
CA HIS A 60 -1.26 -1.39 2.04
C HIS A 60 -1.78 -0.17 1.28
N CYS A 61 -1.45 1.03 1.75
CA CYS A 61 -1.85 2.26 1.08
C CYS A 61 -1.23 2.39 -0.32
N SER A 62 0.03 1.98 -0.49
CA SER A 62 0.71 2.01 -1.80
C SER A 62 0.03 1.10 -2.81
N THR A 63 -0.33 -0.13 -2.42
CA THR A 63 -1.07 -1.06 -3.28
C THR A 63 -2.43 -0.49 -3.65
N ALA A 64 -3.21 -0.02 -2.68
CA ALA A 64 -4.52 0.58 -2.94
C ALA A 64 -4.42 1.77 -3.92
N LEU A 65 -3.43 2.66 -3.74
CA LEU A 65 -3.18 3.78 -4.65
C LEU A 65 -2.77 3.31 -6.05
N ALA A 66 -1.94 2.26 -6.15
CA ALA A 66 -1.56 1.69 -7.43
C ALA A 66 -2.78 1.17 -8.20
N LEU A 67 -3.68 0.45 -7.53
CA LEU A 67 -4.88 -0.13 -8.15
C LEU A 67 -5.90 0.96 -8.53
N LEU A 68 -6.15 1.94 -7.64
CA LEU A 68 -7.18 2.97 -7.84
C LEU A 68 -6.73 4.13 -8.74
N HIS A 69 -5.44 4.47 -8.73
CA HIS A 69 -4.92 5.67 -9.40
C HIS A 69 -3.72 5.41 -10.33
N GLY A 70 -3.24 4.16 -10.40
CA GLY A 70 -2.17 3.73 -11.30
C GLY A 70 -0.81 3.57 -10.61
N VAL A 71 0.06 2.76 -11.23
CA VAL A 71 1.38 2.38 -10.71
C VAL A 71 2.22 3.57 -10.20
N PRO A 72 2.30 4.73 -10.90
CA PRO A 72 3.08 5.86 -10.39
C PRO A 72 2.60 6.39 -9.03
N ALA A 73 1.29 6.34 -8.76
CA ALA A 73 0.73 6.82 -7.49
C ALA A 73 1.17 5.92 -6.33
N GLY A 74 1.08 4.60 -6.50
CA GLY A 74 1.53 3.63 -5.50
C GLY A 74 3.05 3.71 -5.27
N MET A 75 3.84 3.76 -6.34
CA MET A 75 5.31 3.83 -6.25
C MET A 75 5.83 5.13 -5.63
N ALA A 76 5.06 6.22 -5.70
CA ALA A 76 5.41 7.50 -5.10
C ALA A 76 5.07 7.59 -3.60
N PHE A 77 4.12 6.79 -3.11
CA PHE A 77 3.54 6.99 -1.77
C PHE A 77 4.57 6.87 -0.65
N ALA A 78 5.41 5.82 -0.67
CA ALA A 78 6.46 5.65 0.34
C ALA A 78 7.42 6.85 0.41
N GLY A 79 7.76 7.45 -0.73
CA GLY A 79 8.59 8.66 -0.78
C GLY A 79 7.88 9.89 -0.21
N ARG A 80 6.55 10.00 -0.41
CA ARG A 80 5.75 11.07 0.21
C ARG A 80 5.62 10.89 1.72
N TYR A 81 5.46 9.65 2.17
CA TYR A 81 5.41 9.31 3.60
C TYR A 81 6.71 9.73 4.30
N THR A 82 7.87 9.40 3.73
CA THR A 82 9.16 9.78 4.32
C THR A 82 9.42 11.29 4.22
N ALA A 83 9.05 11.93 3.11
CA ALA A 83 9.14 13.38 2.98
C ALA A 83 8.27 14.14 4.00
N ALA A 84 7.19 13.53 4.49
CA ALA A 84 6.35 14.07 5.56
C ALA A 84 6.90 13.78 6.98
N GLY A 85 8.09 13.19 7.10
CA GLY A 85 8.73 12.85 8.38
C GLY A 85 8.44 11.42 8.87
N GLY A 86 7.76 10.61 8.07
CA GLY A 86 7.55 9.20 8.36
C GLY A 86 8.86 8.40 8.30
N ILE A 87 8.98 7.38 9.16
CA ILE A 87 10.17 6.52 9.23
C ILE A 87 9.80 5.13 8.74
N LEU A 88 10.55 4.63 7.76
CA LEU A 88 10.44 3.27 7.23
C LEU A 88 11.74 2.51 7.50
N ALA A 89 11.72 1.19 7.29
CA ALA A 89 12.92 0.37 7.36
C ALA A 89 14.03 0.91 6.43
N GLU A 90 15.29 0.84 6.86
CA GLU A 90 16.41 1.31 6.04
C GLU A 90 16.76 0.30 4.91
N ASP A 91 16.44 -0.97 5.13
CA ASP A 91 16.72 -2.06 4.20
C ASP A 91 15.76 -2.03 2.99
N PRO A 92 16.26 -1.81 1.76
CA PRO A 92 15.45 -1.90 0.55
C PRO A 92 14.76 -3.26 0.37
N GLY A 93 15.37 -4.34 0.89
CA GLY A 93 14.77 -5.67 0.88
C GLY A 93 13.49 -5.76 1.73
N ALA A 94 13.41 -5.00 2.82
CA ALA A 94 12.21 -4.90 3.64
C ALA A 94 11.09 -4.19 2.87
N HIS A 95 11.41 -3.12 2.14
CA HIS A 95 10.45 -2.42 1.29
C HIS A 95 9.87 -3.32 0.20
N LEU A 96 10.72 -4.09 -0.49
CA LEU A 96 10.25 -5.06 -1.48
C LEU A 96 9.35 -6.09 -0.82
N TYR A 97 9.80 -6.68 0.30
CA TYR A 97 9.08 -7.74 1.00
C TYR A 97 7.67 -7.31 1.40
N TRP A 98 7.52 -6.18 2.09
CA TRP A 98 6.21 -5.75 2.61
C TRP A 98 5.25 -5.35 1.49
N ARG A 99 5.73 -4.63 0.47
CA ARG A 99 4.87 -4.18 -0.64
C ARG A 99 4.50 -5.33 -1.57
N LEU A 100 5.40 -6.27 -1.80
CA LEU A 100 5.09 -7.46 -2.59
C LEU A 100 4.12 -8.38 -1.84
N LEU A 101 4.31 -8.58 -0.53
CA LEU A 101 3.40 -9.37 0.29
C LEU A 101 1.98 -8.81 0.26
N ASP A 102 1.83 -7.49 0.41
CA ASP A 102 0.53 -6.83 0.35
C ASP A 102 -0.10 -6.91 -1.06
N ALA A 103 0.66 -6.61 -2.11
CA ALA A 103 0.18 -6.72 -3.50
C ALA A 103 -0.32 -8.13 -3.84
N LEU A 104 0.36 -9.17 -3.37
CA LEU A 104 -0.03 -10.56 -3.57
C LEU A 104 -1.36 -10.92 -2.87
N ALA A 105 -1.78 -10.19 -1.83
CA ALA A 105 -3.08 -10.40 -1.19
C ALA A 105 -4.26 -10.05 -2.12
N PHE A 106 -4.01 -9.26 -3.16
CA PHE A 106 -4.99 -8.91 -4.20
C PHE A 106 -4.91 -9.85 -5.42
N ALA A 107 -3.94 -10.76 -5.49
CA ALA A 107 -3.81 -11.70 -6.59
C ALA A 107 -4.63 -12.98 -6.36
N PRO A 108 -5.16 -13.62 -7.42
CA PRO A 108 -5.21 -13.14 -8.81
C PRO A 108 -6.39 -12.19 -9.08
N ASP A 109 -7.29 -12.03 -8.12
CA ASP A 109 -8.56 -11.32 -8.29
C ASP A 109 -8.53 -9.95 -7.61
N ALA A 110 -7.85 -9.01 -8.27
CA ALA A 110 -7.72 -7.65 -7.79
C ALA A 110 -9.02 -6.85 -7.97
N GLU A 111 -9.98 -7.35 -8.77
CA GLU A 111 -11.23 -6.66 -9.09
C GLU A 111 -12.04 -6.32 -7.84
N LYS A 112 -11.98 -7.16 -6.81
CA LYS A 112 -12.73 -6.98 -5.55
C LYS A 112 -12.52 -5.62 -4.92
N VAL A 113 -11.30 -5.08 -4.98
CA VAL A 113 -11.00 -3.75 -4.40
C VAL A 113 -11.67 -2.62 -5.19
N ALA A 114 -11.99 -2.84 -6.46
CA ALA A 114 -12.53 -1.85 -7.38
C ALA A 114 -14.07 -1.86 -7.46
N VAL A 115 -14.74 -2.95 -7.04
CA VAL A 115 -16.21 -3.07 -7.09
C VAL A 115 -16.90 -1.87 -6.41
N PRO A 116 -16.60 -1.52 -5.14
CA PRO A 116 -17.30 -0.42 -4.47
C PRO A 116 -17.05 0.94 -5.16
N TRP A 117 -15.87 1.13 -5.74
CA TRP A 117 -15.53 2.35 -6.46
C TRP A 117 -16.26 2.47 -7.80
N ARG A 118 -16.42 1.36 -8.53
CA ARG A 118 -17.24 1.32 -9.75
C ARG A 118 -18.68 1.68 -9.45
N GLU A 119 -19.25 1.15 -8.37
CA GLU A 119 -20.61 1.48 -7.91
C GLU A 119 -20.76 2.97 -7.57
N LEU A 120 -19.68 3.61 -7.08
CA LEU A 120 -19.60 5.05 -6.82
C LEU A 120 -19.23 5.89 -8.07
N GLY A 121 -19.19 5.29 -9.26
CA GLY A 121 -19.04 5.99 -10.54
C GLY A 121 -17.62 5.98 -11.12
N ARG A 122 -16.63 5.32 -10.50
CA ARG A 122 -15.29 5.07 -11.08
C ARG A 122 -15.33 3.92 -12.09
N THR A 123 -16.12 4.07 -13.15
CA THR A 123 -16.29 3.05 -14.19
C THR A 123 -15.02 2.76 -15.00
N ASP A 124 -13.99 3.60 -14.86
CA ASP A 124 -12.65 3.40 -15.44
C ASP A 124 -11.88 2.22 -14.81
N LEU A 125 -12.27 1.77 -13.61
CA LEU A 125 -11.62 0.68 -12.88
C LEU A 125 -12.14 -0.69 -13.35
N THR A 126 -11.99 -1.01 -14.64
CA THR A 126 -12.39 -2.33 -15.17
C THR A 126 -11.49 -3.45 -14.61
N PRO A 127 -11.94 -4.72 -14.64
CA PRO A 127 -11.12 -5.84 -14.18
C PRO A 127 -9.75 -5.89 -14.87
N GLU A 128 -9.70 -5.60 -16.17
CA GLU A 128 -8.48 -5.55 -16.97
C GLU A 128 -7.56 -4.43 -16.48
N VAL A 129 -8.08 -3.20 -16.32
CA VAL A 129 -7.28 -2.06 -15.85
C VAL A 129 -6.68 -2.31 -14.48
N VAL A 130 -7.43 -2.92 -13.57
CA VAL A 130 -6.96 -3.18 -12.20
C VAL A 130 -5.93 -4.32 -12.19
N THR A 131 -6.12 -5.33 -13.04
CA THR A 131 -5.15 -6.43 -13.24
C THR A 131 -3.83 -5.90 -13.80
N ASP A 132 -3.88 -5.12 -14.88
CA ASP A 132 -2.70 -4.51 -15.51
C ASP A 132 -1.94 -3.62 -14.52
N ARG A 133 -2.67 -2.88 -13.66
CA ARG A 133 -2.06 -2.06 -12.60
C ARG A 133 -1.40 -2.89 -11.51
N LEU A 134 -2.01 -4.01 -11.10
CA LEU A 134 -1.40 -4.91 -10.13
C LEU A 134 -0.09 -5.50 -10.69
N GLU A 135 -0.13 -6.04 -11.90
CA GLU A 135 1.04 -6.62 -12.56
C GLU A 135 2.14 -5.58 -12.77
N GLY A 136 1.80 -4.41 -13.29
CA GLY A 136 2.74 -3.31 -13.48
C GLY A 136 3.32 -2.79 -12.16
N TYR A 137 2.54 -2.78 -11.07
CA TYR A 137 3.04 -2.39 -9.75
C TYR A 137 4.02 -3.42 -9.19
N VAL A 138 3.70 -4.71 -9.29
CA VAL A 138 4.61 -5.80 -8.90
C VAL A 138 5.92 -5.73 -9.70
N GLN A 139 5.84 -5.52 -11.02
CA GLN A 139 7.02 -5.34 -11.86
C GLN A 139 7.86 -4.14 -11.41
N ALA A 140 7.24 -2.98 -11.20
CA ALA A 140 7.95 -1.78 -10.76
C ALA A 140 8.61 -1.93 -9.37
N LEU A 141 7.99 -2.69 -8.46
CA LEU A 141 8.59 -3.03 -7.17
C LEU A 141 9.86 -3.87 -7.35
N LEU A 142 9.80 -4.90 -8.20
CA LEU A 142 10.93 -5.78 -8.49
C LEU A 142 12.07 -5.01 -9.18
N GLU A 143 11.77 -4.14 -10.14
CA GLU A 143 12.79 -3.34 -10.82
C GLU A 143 13.49 -2.34 -9.89
N ARG A 144 12.76 -1.79 -8.91
CA ARG A 144 13.30 -0.77 -8.00
C ARG A 144 14.05 -1.33 -6.80
N TYR A 145 13.60 -2.47 -6.27
CA TYR A 145 14.07 -3.00 -4.98
C TYR A 145 14.59 -4.45 -5.04
N GLY A 146 14.51 -5.11 -6.20
CA GLY A 146 14.94 -6.50 -6.41
C GLY A 146 16.40 -6.68 -6.77
#